data_AF-A0A935WZ63-F1
#
_entry.id   AF-A0A935WZ63-F1
#
_cell.length_a   1.000
_cell.length_b   1.000
_cell.length_c   1.000
_cell.angle_alpha   90.00
_cell.angle_beta   90.00
_cell.angle_gamma   90.00
#
_symmetry.space_group_name_H-M   'P 1'
#
loop_
_entity.id
_entity.type
_entity.pdbx_description
1 polymer ?
#
loop_
_entity_poly.entity_id
_entity_poly.type
_entity_poly.pdbx_seq_one_letter_code
_entity_poly.pdbx_strand_id
1 'polypeptide(L)'
;MALEAWHLALIVAGLTAAVWVIWGFTVRVQGTWARVDEGLKVGQTEHICLVQFGPFVRGRRLVPGGFQELTGLLRGRTIWITRRDHGEELIVNQGFPRELVGEIDGSVTAKMKLTLSADGRAIFGSFTPQKIEFTHRPPAITRRVFLEPSFRRYRLVSREIQDPDLAPAKPKKRPLRRTV
;
A
#
# COMPACT_ATOMS: atom_id res chain seq x y z
N MET A 1 -6.02 47.93 -6.32
CA MET A 1 -4.80 47.23 -6.79
C MET A 1 -4.42 46.01 -5.94
N ALA A 2 -4.17 46.11 -4.62
CA ALA A 2 -3.78 44.92 -3.82
C ALA A 2 -4.88 43.84 -3.73
N LEU A 3 -6.15 44.27 -3.65
CA LEU A 3 -7.30 43.36 -3.58
C LEU A 3 -7.46 42.53 -4.87
N GLU A 4 -7.16 43.11 -6.04
CA GLU A 4 -7.34 42.46 -7.36
C GLU A 4 -6.28 41.38 -7.62
N ALA A 5 -5.04 41.61 -7.19
CA ALA A 5 -3.96 40.63 -7.32
C ALA A 5 -4.23 39.33 -6.53
N TRP A 6 -4.85 39.45 -5.36
CA TRP A 6 -5.21 38.29 -4.53
C TRP A 6 -6.26 37.39 -5.19
N HIS A 7 -7.30 37.98 -5.80
CA HIS A 7 -8.31 37.22 -6.53
C HIS A 7 -7.71 36.49 -7.72
N LEU A 8 -6.84 37.15 -8.49
CA LEU A 8 -6.14 36.51 -9.61
C LEU A 8 -5.28 35.34 -9.14
N ALA A 9 -4.54 35.51 -8.03
CA ALA A 9 -3.72 34.44 -7.45
C ALA A 9 -4.59 33.23 -7.03
N LEU A 10 -5.75 33.49 -6.41
CA LEU A 10 -6.69 32.43 -6.03
C LEU A 10 -7.29 31.71 -7.25
N ILE A 11 -7.63 32.44 -8.31
CA ILE A 11 -8.14 31.85 -9.56
C ILE A 11 -7.08 30.94 -10.19
N VAL A 12 -5.84 31.41 -10.29
CA VAL A 12 -4.73 30.63 -10.85
C VAL A 12 -4.47 29.37 -10.01
N ALA A 13 -4.47 29.50 -8.67
CA ALA A 13 -4.33 28.37 -7.77
C ALA A 13 -5.47 27.36 -7.94
N GLY A 14 -6.72 27.84 -8.03
CA GLY A 14 -7.91 27.00 -8.25
C GLY A 14 -7.86 26.25 -9.58
N LEU A 15 -7.52 26.93 -10.69
CA LEU A 15 -7.37 26.31 -12.00
C LEU A 15 -6.25 25.27 -12.02
N THR A 16 -5.13 25.57 -11.37
CA THR A 16 -3.99 24.63 -11.27
C THR A 16 -4.41 23.37 -10.50
N ALA A 17 -5.13 23.53 -9.38
CA ALA A 17 -5.65 22.41 -8.61
C ALA A 17 -6.67 21.59 -9.41
N ALA A 18 -7.57 22.24 -10.14
CA ALA A 18 -8.56 21.58 -10.98
C ALA A 18 -7.89 20.76 -12.10
N VAL A 19 -6.93 21.35 -12.82
CA VAL A 19 -6.15 20.64 -13.85
C VAL A 19 -5.42 19.44 -13.24
N TRP A 20 -4.81 19.60 -12.05
CA TRP A 20 -4.14 18.50 -11.36
C TRP A 20 -5.11 17.36 -11.00
N VAL A 21 -6.30 17.67 -10.50
CA VAL A 21 -7.34 16.68 -10.17
C VAL A 21 -7.82 15.96 -11.44
N ILE A 22 -8.14 16.70 -12.50
CA ILE A 22 -8.58 16.15 -13.80
C ILE A 22 -7.49 15.24 -14.37
N TRP A 23 -6.23 15.67 -14.31
CA TRP A 23 -5.09 14.86 -14.73
C TRP A 23 -4.95 13.58 -13.90
N GLY A 24 -5.26 13.64 -12.61
CA GLY A 24 -5.33 12.45 -11.75
C GLY A 24 -6.28 11.37 -12.30
N PHE A 25 -7.39 11.75 -12.93
CA PHE A 25 -8.34 10.80 -13.52
C PHE A 25 -7.89 10.21 -14.87
N THR A 26 -6.98 10.85 -15.59
CA THR A 26 -6.48 10.33 -16.88
C THR A 26 -5.48 9.19 -16.69
N VAL A 27 -4.71 9.22 -15.61
CA VAL A 27 -3.71 8.19 -15.29
C VAL A 27 -4.34 7.13 -14.37
N ARG A 28 -4.74 6.00 -14.96
CA ARG A 28 -5.41 4.91 -14.23
C ARG A 28 -4.42 3.96 -13.55
N VAL A 29 -4.31 4.06 -12.23
CA VAL A 29 -3.52 3.14 -11.38
C VAL A 29 -4.37 2.11 -10.63
N GLN A 30 -5.70 2.25 -10.69
CA GLN A 30 -6.61 1.28 -10.06
C GLN A 30 -6.44 -0.14 -10.62
N GLY A 31 -6.62 -1.12 -9.75
CA GLY A 31 -6.60 -2.55 -10.07
C GLY A 31 -5.90 -3.40 -9.02
N THR A 32 -5.87 -4.70 -9.27
CA THR A 32 -5.09 -5.69 -8.51
C THR A 32 -3.74 -5.88 -9.17
N TRP A 33 -2.68 -5.73 -8.37
CA TRP A 33 -1.29 -5.77 -8.81
C TRP A 33 -0.56 -6.91 -8.10
N ALA A 34 0.16 -7.73 -8.85
CA ALA A 34 0.98 -8.81 -8.33
C ALA A 34 2.46 -8.48 -8.39
N ARG A 35 3.18 -8.67 -7.29
CA ARG A 35 4.61 -8.46 -7.22
C ARG A 35 5.34 -9.52 -8.05
N VAL A 36 6.32 -9.08 -8.83
CA VAL A 36 7.09 -9.92 -9.78
C VAL A 36 8.60 -9.91 -9.51
N ASP A 37 9.04 -9.40 -8.37
CA ASP A 37 10.46 -9.33 -8.03
C ASP A 37 11.05 -10.70 -7.65
N GLU A 38 12.31 -10.91 -8.01
CA GLU A 38 13.10 -12.11 -7.71
C GLU A 38 13.36 -12.34 -6.21
N GLY A 39 13.21 -11.29 -5.39
CA GLY A 39 13.39 -11.37 -3.93
C GLY A 39 12.24 -11.99 -3.14
N LEU A 40 11.16 -12.43 -3.80
CA LEU A 40 10.11 -13.20 -3.15
C LEU A 40 10.57 -14.64 -2.93
N LYS A 41 10.34 -15.17 -1.72
CA LYS A 41 10.52 -16.60 -1.46
C LYS A 41 9.63 -17.39 -2.41
N VAL A 42 10.15 -18.48 -2.96
CA VAL A 42 9.40 -19.38 -3.87
C VAL A 42 8.06 -19.76 -3.22
N GLY A 43 6.95 -19.50 -3.91
CA GLY A 43 5.59 -19.77 -3.42
C GLY A 43 4.92 -18.63 -2.64
N GLN A 44 5.62 -17.53 -2.36
CA GLN A 44 4.98 -16.31 -1.86
C GLN A 44 4.44 -15.50 -3.05
N THR A 45 3.15 -15.20 -3.01
CA THR A 45 2.53 -14.26 -3.94
C THR A 45 2.10 -13.03 -3.14
N GLU A 46 2.60 -11.86 -3.53
CA GLU A 46 2.16 -10.59 -2.96
C GLU A 46 1.23 -9.90 -3.94
N HIS A 47 -0.03 -9.73 -3.54
CA HIS A 47 -1.02 -8.94 -4.25
C HIS A 47 -1.35 -7.68 -3.47
N ILE A 48 -1.50 -6.55 -4.16
CA ILE A 48 -2.05 -5.32 -3.61
C ILE A 48 -3.23 -4.89 -4.47
N CYS A 49 -4.33 -4.50 -3.83
CA CYS A 49 -5.50 -3.95 -4.51
C CYS A 49 -5.48 -2.44 -4.32
N LEU A 50 -5.44 -1.67 -5.41
CA LEU A 50 -5.43 -0.22 -5.41
C LEU A 50 -6.73 0.32 -6.00
N VAL A 51 -7.37 1.23 -5.27
CA VAL A 51 -8.50 2.05 -5.72
C VAL A 51 -8.06 3.49 -5.87
N GLN A 52 -8.69 4.21 -6.79
CA GLN A 52 -8.30 5.57 -7.14
C GLN A 52 -9.50 6.48 -7.20
N PHE A 53 -9.36 7.67 -6.62
CA PHE A 53 -10.30 8.77 -6.76
C PHE A 53 -9.51 10.05 -7.12
N GLY A 54 -9.46 10.35 -8.41
CA GLY A 54 -8.62 11.41 -8.95
C GLY A 54 -7.14 11.17 -8.62
N PRO A 55 -6.44 12.11 -7.96
CA PRO A 55 -5.05 11.92 -7.55
C PRO A 55 -4.92 11.11 -6.25
N PHE A 56 -6.00 10.81 -5.55
CA PHE A 56 -5.93 10.05 -4.30
C PHE A 56 -5.95 8.56 -4.58
N VAL A 57 -5.03 7.82 -3.97
CA VAL A 57 -4.91 6.37 -4.12
C VAL A 57 -5.07 5.75 -2.74
N ARG A 58 -5.97 4.78 -2.63
CA ARG A 58 -6.07 3.91 -1.46
C ARG A 58 -5.89 2.47 -1.90
N GLY A 59 -5.65 1.59 -0.96
CA GLY A 59 -5.53 0.18 -1.25
C GLY A 59 -5.44 -0.66 -0.01
N ARG A 60 -5.51 -1.96 -0.23
CA ARG A 60 -5.45 -2.94 0.84
C ARG A 60 -4.75 -4.21 0.34
N ARG A 61 -4.11 -4.90 1.27
CA ARG A 61 -3.58 -6.25 1.09
C ARG A 61 -3.92 -7.06 2.33
N LEU A 62 -4.52 -8.23 2.16
CA LEU A 62 -4.68 -9.18 3.25
C LEU A 62 -3.39 -9.96 3.49
N VAL A 63 -3.10 -10.21 4.75
CA VAL A 63 -1.97 -11.02 5.22
C VAL A 63 -2.44 -11.91 6.36
N PRO A 64 -1.78 -13.06 6.64
CA PRO A 64 -2.15 -13.87 7.79
C PRO A 64 -2.15 -13.04 9.09
N GLY A 65 -3.27 -13.07 9.82
CA GLY A 65 -3.44 -12.35 11.08
C GLY A 65 -3.80 -10.87 10.98
N GLY A 66 -4.06 -10.32 9.78
CA GLY A 66 -4.41 -8.91 9.64
C GLY A 66 -4.50 -8.40 8.21
N PHE A 67 -4.28 -7.10 8.03
CA PHE A 67 -4.21 -6.48 6.71
C PHE A 67 -3.26 -5.30 6.68
N GLN A 68 -2.81 -4.94 5.48
CA GLN A 68 -2.00 -3.77 5.22
C GLN A 68 -2.85 -2.75 4.47
N GLU A 69 -3.02 -1.58 5.05
CA GLU A 69 -3.67 -0.43 4.41
C GLU A 69 -2.62 0.39 3.65
N LEU A 70 -2.97 0.79 2.43
CA LEU A 70 -2.15 1.60 1.56
C LEU A 70 -2.88 2.91 1.30
N THR A 71 -2.26 4.05 1.59
CA THR A 71 -2.85 5.38 1.32
C THR A 71 -1.80 6.29 0.71
N GLY A 72 -2.15 7.00 -0.36
CA GLY A 72 -1.20 7.74 -1.16
C GLY A 72 -1.77 8.76 -2.13
N LEU A 73 -0.85 9.40 -2.83
CA LEU A 73 -1.12 10.44 -3.83
C LEU A 73 -0.41 10.12 -5.15
N LEU A 74 -1.11 10.34 -6.25
CA LEU A 74 -0.62 10.27 -7.60
C LEU A 74 -0.16 11.66 -8.06
N ARG A 75 1.08 11.76 -8.51
CA ARG A 75 1.65 12.94 -9.15
C ARG A 75 2.21 12.56 -10.50
N GLY A 76 1.52 12.95 -11.56
CA GLY A 76 1.83 12.49 -12.92
C GLY A 76 1.60 10.98 -13.01
N ARG A 77 2.68 10.20 -13.14
CA ARG A 77 2.64 8.73 -13.17
C ARG A 77 3.22 8.07 -11.91
N THR A 78 3.67 8.88 -10.95
CA THR A 78 4.31 8.41 -9.73
C THR A 78 3.33 8.48 -8.57
N ILE A 79 3.15 7.35 -7.88
CA ILE A 79 2.33 7.17 -6.69
C ILE A 79 3.23 7.17 -5.47
N TRP A 80 2.94 8.04 -4.52
CA TRP A 80 3.57 8.08 -3.20
C TRP A 80 2.62 7.45 -2.21
N ILE A 81 2.98 6.30 -1.64
CA ILE A 81 2.11 5.50 -0.78
C ILE A 81 2.73 5.35 0.60
N THR A 82 1.91 5.45 1.63
CA THR A 82 2.23 5.03 3.00
C THR A 82 1.51 3.71 3.28
N ARG A 83 2.20 2.78 3.94
CA ARG A 83 1.63 1.52 4.42
C ARG A 83 1.42 1.59 5.92
N ARG A 84 0.26 1.15 6.38
CA ARG A 84 -0.06 0.90 7.78
C ARG A 84 -0.44 -0.57 7.92
N ASP A 85 0.06 -1.21 8.97
CA ASP A 85 -0.24 -2.60 9.25
C ASP A 85 -1.30 -2.64 10.35
N HIS A 86 -2.32 -3.47 10.15
CA HIS A 86 -3.44 -3.61 11.05
C HIS A 86 -3.63 -5.09 11.45
N GLY A 87 -3.90 -5.34 12.73
CA GLY A 87 -4.20 -6.66 13.27
C GLY A 87 -3.15 -7.16 14.27
N GLU A 88 -3.61 -7.55 15.45
CA GLU A 88 -2.76 -8.03 16.55
C GLU A 88 -1.92 -9.24 16.14
N GLU A 89 -2.54 -10.26 15.53
CA GLU A 89 -1.84 -11.48 15.13
C GLU A 89 -0.74 -11.18 14.11
N LEU A 90 -0.98 -10.29 13.15
CA LEU A 90 0.03 -9.85 12.19
C LEU A 90 1.23 -9.22 12.91
N ILE A 91 0.99 -8.32 13.87
CA ILE A 91 2.04 -7.60 14.58
C ILE A 91 2.84 -8.56 15.47
N VAL A 92 2.17 -9.46 16.19
CA VAL A 92 2.82 -10.50 16.99
C VAL A 92 3.65 -11.44 16.11
N ASN A 93 3.12 -11.84 14.94
CA ASN A 93 3.84 -12.67 13.98
C ASN A 93 5.08 -11.99 13.37
N GLN A 94 5.17 -10.66 13.44
CA GLN A 94 6.38 -9.91 13.07
C GLN A 94 7.44 -9.92 14.18
N GLY A 95 7.12 -10.49 15.36
CA GLY A 95 8.03 -10.63 16.50
C GLY A 95 7.87 -9.54 17.57
N PHE A 96 6.86 -8.68 17.47
CA PHE A 96 6.59 -7.68 18.50
C PHE A 96 5.86 -8.29 19.71
N PRO A 97 6.18 -7.85 20.93
CA PRO A 97 5.45 -8.24 22.13
C PRO A 97 4.02 -7.67 22.09
N ARG A 98 3.05 -8.40 22.67
CA ARG A 98 1.62 -8.05 22.62
C ARG A 98 1.33 -6.67 23.21
N GLU A 99 2.08 -6.29 24.23
CA GLU A 99 1.97 -5.02 24.93
C GLU A 99 2.24 -3.82 24.01
N LEU A 100 2.98 -4.00 22.91
CA LEU A 100 3.27 -2.95 21.93
C LEU A 100 2.30 -2.91 20.75
N VAL A 101 1.36 -3.86 20.66
CA VAL A 101 0.41 -3.95 19.54
C VAL A 101 -0.37 -2.66 19.39
N GLY A 102 -0.92 -2.12 20.48
CA GLY A 102 -1.71 -0.88 20.44
C GLY A 102 -0.92 0.35 19.96
N GLU A 103 0.41 0.35 20.06
CA GLU A 103 1.25 1.46 19.57
C GLU A 103 1.67 1.28 18.10
N ILE A 104 1.66 0.03 17.60
CA ILE A 104 2.09 -0.31 16.24
C ILE A 104 0.90 -0.36 15.28
N ASP A 105 -0.25 -0.86 15.74
CA ASP A 105 -1.48 -1.01 14.97
C ASP A 105 -1.90 0.32 14.35
N GLY A 106 -2.07 0.33 13.02
CA GLY A 106 -2.41 1.54 12.27
C GLY A 106 -1.29 2.59 12.14
N SER A 107 -0.09 2.33 12.67
CA SER A 107 1.06 3.21 12.49
C SER A 107 1.75 2.99 11.13
N VAL A 108 2.50 3.98 10.64
CA VAL A 108 3.14 3.91 9.32
C VAL A 108 4.34 2.97 9.35
N THR A 109 4.23 1.78 8.75
CA THR A 109 5.27 0.75 8.74
C THR A 109 6.15 0.78 7.50
N ALA A 110 5.73 1.45 6.43
CA ALA A 110 6.55 1.62 5.22
C ALA A 110 6.10 2.81 4.38
N LYS A 111 7.01 3.27 3.52
CA LYS A 111 6.73 4.23 2.44
C LYS A 111 7.07 3.59 1.10
N MET A 112 6.33 3.96 0.06
CA MET A 112 6.61 3.53 -1.31
C MET A 112 6.53 4.71 -2.27
N LYS A 113 7.38 4.69 -3.28
CA LYS A 113 7.32 5.59 -4.42
C LYS A 113 7.33 4.73 -5.68
N LEU A 114 6.17 4.53 -6.28
CA LEU A 114 5.96 3.64 -7.42
C LEU A 114 5.62 4.47 -8.65
N THR A 115 6.10 4.07 -9.82
CA THR A 115 5.86 4.75 -11.10
C THR A 115 5.17 3.78 -12.05
N LEU A 116 4.08 4.24 -12.66
CA LEU A 116 3.33 3.49 -13.67
C LEU A 116 4.07 3.51 -15.00
N SER A 117 4.39 2.33 -15.54
CA SER A 117 4.97 2.14 -16.88
C SER A 117 4.10 2.78 -17.95
N ALA A 118 4.66 3.23 -19.07
CA ALA A 118 3.93 3.96 -20.12
C ALA A 118 2.66 3.22 -20.61
N ASP A 119 2.74 1.90 -20.78
CA ASP A 119 1.65 1.01 -21.18
C ASP A 119 0.59 0.77 -20.09
N GLY A 120 0.83 1.22 -18.86
CA GLY A 120 -0.07 1.08 -17.73
C GLY A 120 -0.17 -0.35 -17.17
N ARG A 121 0.74 -1.27 -17.54
CA ARG A 121 0.68 -2.69 -17.14
C ARG A 121 1.64 -3.07 -16.02
N ALA A 122 2.55 -2.18 -15.65
CA ALA A 122 3.47 -2.38 -14.54
C ALA A 122 3.57 -1.12 -13.67
N ILE A 123 3.79 -1.33 -12.37
CA ILE A 123 4.20 -0.27 -11.44
C ILE A 123 5.53 -0.69 -10.82
N PHE A 124 6.47 0.23 -10.71
CA PHE A 124 7.79 -0.07 -10.17
C PHE A 124 8.42 1.11 -9.46
N GLY A 125 9.33 0.87 -8.53
CA GLY A 125 10.03 1.93 -7.84
C GLY A 125 10.58 1.47 -6.51
N SER A 126 10.49 2.32 -5.49
CA SER A 126 11.15 2.08 -4.21
C SER A 126 10.16 1.74 -3.09
N PHE A 127 10.57 0.84 -2.21
CA PHE A 127 9.91 0.47 -0.96
C PHE A 127 10.88 0.69 0.20
N THR A 128 10.48 1.54 1.13
CA THR A 128 11.28 1.96 2.28
C THR A 128 10.58 1.48 3.55
N PRO A 129 10.94 0.32 4.10
CA PRO A 129 10.34 -0.18 5.33
C PRO A 129 10.80 0.64 6.53
N GLN A 130 9.96 0.71 7.56
CA GLN A 130 10.33 1.27 8.86
C GLN A 130 10.77 0.14 9.79
N LYS A 131 12.01 0.20 10.26
CA LYS A 131 12.49 -0.60 11.38
C LYS A 131 11.98 0.03 12.67
N ILE A 132 11.33 -0.77 13.49
CA ILE A 132 10.87 -0.40 14.83
C ILE A 132 11.72 -1.19 15.81
N GLU A 133 12.53 -0.49 16.60
CA GLU A 133 13.36 -1.06 17.65
C GLU A 133 12.60 -0.95 18.98
N PHE A 134 12.72 -1.99 19.81
CA PHE A 134 12.01 -2.06 21.08
C PHE A 134 12.82 -2.83 22.13
N THR A 135 12.55 -2.56 23.40
CA THR A 135 13.03 -3.36 24.55
C THR A 135 12.02 -4.45 24.88
N HIS A 136 12.49 -5.58 25.42
CA HIS A 136 11.59 -6.67 25.83
C HIS A 136 11.13 -6.57 27.30
N ARG A 137 11.92 -5.93 28.18
CA ARG A 137 11.64 -5.84 29.63
C ARG A 137 12.13 -4.48 30.19
N PRO A 138 11.24 -3.50 30.43
CA PRO A 138 9.83 -3.48 30.03
C PRO A 138 9.68 -3.36 28.49
N PRO A 139 8.59 -3.89 27.91
CA PRO A 139 8.23 -3.62 26.53
C PRO A 139 8.07 -2.12 26.25
N ALA A 140 8.89 -1.56 25.37
CA ALA A 140 8.78 -0.16 24.96
C ALA A 140 9.41 0.03 23.57
N ILE A 141 8.78 0.84 22.70
CA ILE A 141 9.39 1.25 21.44
C ILE A 141 10.50 2.26 21.75
N THR A 142 11.73 1.95 21.35
CA THR A 142 12.88 2.82 21.58
C THR A 142 13.18 3.70 20.38
N ARG A 143 12.92 3.20 19.16
CA ARG A 143 13.26 3.91 17.93
C ARG A 143 12.41 3.47 16.74
N ARG A 144 12.14 4.42 15.84
CA ARG A 144 11.55 4.16 14.53
C ARG A 144 12.43 4.78 13.44
N VAL A 145 12.95 3.98 12.52
CA VAL A 145 13.87 4.45 11.46
C VAL A 145 13.48 3.85 10.13
N PHE A 146 13.40 4.66 9.08
CA PHE A 146 13.24 4.16 7.72
C PHE A 146 14.56 3.57 7.23
N LEU A 147 14.53 2.33 6.79
CA LEU A 147 15.68 1.63 6.23
C LEU A 147 15.95 2.07 4.79
N GLU A 148 17.06 1.58 4.24
CA GLU A 148 17.41 1.82 2.83
C GLU A 148 16.27 1.35 1.90
N PRO A 149 15.92 2.14 0.87
CA PRO A 149 14.90 1.74 -0.08
C PRO A 149 15.32 0.52 -0.88
N SER A 150 14.43 -0.46 -0.97
CA SER A 150 14.57 -1.61 -1.86
C SER A 150 13.71 -1.41 -3.10
N PHE A 151 14.16 -1.92 -4.24
CA PHE A 151 13.37 -1.87 -5.46
C PHE A 151 12.17 -2.82 -5.39
N ARG A 152 11.04 -2.39 -5.96
CA ARG A 152 9.86 -3.22 -6.15
C ARG A 152 9.25 -3.06 -7.53
N ARG A 153 8.74 -4.16 -8.07
CA ARG A 153 7.96 -4.21 -9.31
C ARG A 153 6.70 -5.05 -9.13
N TYR A 154 5.60 -4.51 -9.63
CA TYR A 154 4.33 -5.20 -9.73
C TYR A 154 3.83 -5.19 -11.17
N ARG A 155 3.16 -6.27 -11.54
CA ARG A 155 2.43 -6.44 -12.80
C ARG A 155 0.93 -6.34 -12.52
N LEU A 156 0.22 -5.69 -13.43
CA LEU A 156 -1.23 -5.64 -13.39
C LEU A 156 -1.81 -7.05 -13.61
N VAL A 157 -2.68 -7.49 -12.69
CA VAL A 157 -3.43 -8.74 -12.80
C VAL A 157 -4.82 -8.47 -13.36
N SER A 158 -5.54 -7.53 -12.74
CA SER A 158 -6.89 -7.14 -13.14
C SER A 158 -7.11 -5.66 -12.87
N ARG A 159 -7.97 -5.02 -13.68
CA ARG A 159 -8.47 -3.66 -13.42
C ARG A 159 -9.67 -3.64 -12.50
N GLU A 160 -10.39 -4.76 -12.43
CA GLU A 160 -11.44 -4.97 -11.46
C GLU A 160 -10.80 -5.18 -10.09
N ILE A 161 -11.37 -4.53 -9.08
CA ILE A 161 -10.96 -4.70 -7.70
C ILE A 161 -11.45 -6.07 -7.27
N GLN A 162 -10.56 -7.04 -7.28
CA GLN A 162 -10.82 -8.31 -6.61
C GLN A 162 -10.77 -8.00 -5.12
N ASP A 163 -11.95 -7.90 -4.51
CA ASP A 163 -12.04 -7.78 -3.06
C ASP A 163 -11.41 -9.04 -2.46
N PRO A 164 -10.27 -8.91 -1.76
CA PRO A 164 -9.61 -10.06 -1.19
C PRO A 164 -10.46 -10.71 -0.08
N ASP A 165 -11.44 -9.99 0.50
CA ASP A 165 -12.37 -10.51 1.50
C ASP A 165 -13.47 -11.40 0.85
N LEU A 166 -13.73 -11.24 -0.46
CA LEU A 166 -14.74 -12.00 -1.23
C LEU A 166 -14.16 -13.12 -2.09
N ALA A 167 -12.84 -13.38 -2.02
CA ALA A 167 -12.25 -14.52 -2.71
C ALA A 167 -12.96 -15.80 -2.25
N PRO A 168 -13.52 -16.63 -3.15
CA PRO A 168 -14.21 -17.85 -2.75
C PRO A 168 -13.25 -18.67 -1.91
N ALA A 169 -13.64 -18.96 -0.66
CA ALA A 169 -12.85 -19.77 0.25
C ALA A 169 -12.35 -20.97 -0.53
N LYS A 170 -11.01 -21.12 -0.66
CA LYS A 170 -10.42 -22.26 -1.39
C LYS A 170 -11.13 -23.51 -0.89
N PRO A 171 -11.78 -24.30 -1.78
CA PRO A 171 -12.56 -25.44 -1.35
C PRO A 171 -11.67 -26.28 -0.45
N LYS A 172 -12.07 -26.40 0.83
CA LYS A 172 -11.34 -27.18 1.83
C LYS A 172 -11.19 -28.56 1.21
N LYS A 173 -9.95 -28.93 0.80
CA LYS A 173 -9.70 -30.22 0.17
C LYS A 173 -10.26 -31.28 1.11
N ARG A 174 -11.40 -31.88 0.75
CA ARG A 174 -12.00 -32.93 1.56
C ARG A 174 -10.91 -34.00 1.71
N PRO A 175 -10.54 -34.41 2.94
CA PRO A 175 -9.62 -35.51 3.09
C PRO A 175 -10.20 -36.70 2.33
N LEU A 176 -9.40 -37.25 1.42
CA LEU A 176 -9.75 -38.47 0.71
C LEU A 176 -10.07 -39.52 1.78
N ARG A 177 -11.35 -39.88 1.89
CA ARG A 177 -11.78 -41.01 2.71
C ARG A 177 -11.05 -42.22 2.12
N ARG A 178 -10.06 -42.75 2.84
CA ARG A 178 -9.49 -44.06 2.53
C ARG A 178 -10.61 -45.07 2.73
N THR A 179 -11.16 -45.58 1.64
CA THR A 179 -11.96 -46.80 1.66
C THR A 179 -10.99 -47.93 2.00
N VAL A 180 -11.26 -48.63 3.10
CA VAL A 180 -10.60 -49.89 3.49
C VAL A 180 -11.37 -51.02 2.85
#